data_AF-A0A165LAE6-F1
#
_entry.id   AF-A0A165LAE6-F1
#
_cell.length_a   1.000
_cell.length_b   1.000
_cell.length_c   1.000
_cell.angle_alpha   90.00
_cell.angle_beta   90.00
_cell.angle_gamma   90.00
#
_symmetry.space_group_name_H-M   'P 1'
#
loop_
_entity.id
_entity.type
_entity.pdbx_description
1 polymer ?
#
loop_
_entity_poly.entity_id
_entity_poly.type
_entity_poly.pdbx_seq_one_letter_code
_entity_poly.pdbx_strand_id
1 'polypeptide(L)'
;MATLFGSYIRPILSVFAAIFVTNLAYTGIKTDMSLPYFIIAIGGAALHLLWQMCTWNPEDDADSIAKWKSNGNLGYIITAGVISGVYLPDLFKL
;
A
#
# COMPACT_ATOMS: atom_id res chain seq x y z
N MET A 1 -5.40 21.18 3.90
CA MET A 1 -4.57 20.30 4.78
C MET A 1 -3.21 19.92 4.16
N ALA A 2 -2.86 20.38 2.94
CA ALA A 2 -1.52 20.17 2.35
C ALA A 2 -0.45 21.20 2.80
N THR A 3 -0.84 22.27 3.49
CA THR A 3 0.03 23.42 3.78
C THR A 3 0.86 23.31 5.07
N LEU A 4 0.56 22.35 5.96
CA LEU A 4 1.21 22.26 7.27
C LEU A 4 2.68 21.80 7.19
N PHE A 5 3.02 20.98 6.19
CA PHE A 5 4.36 20.39 6.04
C PHE A 5 5.12 20.89 4.81
N GLY A 6 4.53 21.82 4.04
CA GLY A 6 5.15 22.42 2.85
C GLY A 6 5.76 21.39 1.90
N SER A 7 7.00 21.63 1.47
CA SER A 7 7.73 20.75 0.56
C SER A 7 8.14 19.38 1.16
N TYR A 8 8.07 19.22 2.49
CA TYR A 8 8.48 17.99 3.18
C TYR A 8 7.38 16.92 3.24
N ILE A 9 6.16 17.22 2.77
CA ILE A 9 5.06 16.26 2.85
C ILE A 9 5.34 14.99 2.03
N ARG A 10 5.94 15.11 0.84
CA ARG A 10 6.28 13.96 0.00
C ARG A 10 7.28 13.01 0.67
N PRO A 11 8.47 13.45 1.14
CA PRO A 11 9.42 12.55 1.78
C PRO A 11 8.85 11.94 3.07
N ILE A 12 8.07 12.68 3.85
CA ILE A 12 7.42 12.14 5.06
C ILE A 12 6.45 11.00 4.68
N LEU A 13 5.59 11.20 3.68
CA LEU A 13 4.67 10.16 3.20
C LEU A 13 5.39 8.96 2.61
N SER A 14 6.52 9.16 1.90
CA SER A 14 7.36 8.06 1.42
C SER A 14 7.90 7.20 2.56
N VAL A 15 8.37 7.83 3.65
CA VAL A 15 8.86 7.11 4.83
C VAL A 15 7.74 6.32 5.50
N PHE A 16 6.56 6.92 5.69
CA PHE A 16 5.41 6.21 6.24
C PHE A 16 4.96 5.05 5.35
N ALA A 17 4.93 5.23 4.03
CA ALA A 17 4.63 4.18 3.08
C ALA A 17 5.64 3.02 3.16
N ALA A 18 6.94 3.32 3.24
CA ALA A 18 7.98 2.31 3.41
C ALA A 18 7.83 1.53 4.72
N ILE A 19 7.59 2.22 5.84
CA ILE A 19 7.34 1.59 7.14
C ILE A 19 6.10 0.69 7.09
N PHE A 20 5.02 1.18 6.46
CA PHE A 20 3.78 0.44 6.32
C PHE A 20 3.97 -0.86 5.53
N VAL A 21 4.60 -0.80 4.35
CA VAL A 21 4.91 -1.98 3.53
C VAL A 21 5.84 -2.94 4.28
N THR A 22 6.84 -2.42 5.01
CA THR A 22 7.76 -3.24 5.82
C THR A 22 7.01 -3.96 6.94
N ASN A 23 6.06 -3.31 7.62
CA ASN A 23 5.25 -3.94 8.65
C ASN A 23 4.29 -5.00 8.09
N LEU A 24 3.75 -4.81 6.88
CA LEU A 24 3.00 -5.86 6.19
C LEU A 24 3.89 -7.07 5.91
N ALA A 25 5.11 -6.85 5.40
CA ALA A 25 6.08 -7.92 5.18
C ALA A 25 6.45 -8.65 6.48
N TYR A 26 6.74 -7.89 7.54
CA TYR A 26 7.06 -8.46 8.85
C TYR A 26 5.90 -9.29 9.41
N THR A 27 4.66 -8.80 9.30
CA THR A 27 3.46 -9.55 9.70
C THR A 27 3.35 -10.86 8.93
N GLY A 28 3.46 -10.82 7.59
CA GLY A 28 3.38 -12.01 6.75
C GLY A 28 4.41 -13.07 7.11
N ILE A 29 5.65 -12.66 7.41
CA ILE A 29 6.73 -13.56 7.87
C ILE A 29 6.39 -14.14 9.25
N LYS A 30 5.90 -13.32 10.19
CA LYS A 30 5.56 -13.76 11.54
C LYS A 30 4.35 -14.68 11.60
N THR A 31 3.47 -14.65 10.60
CA THR A 31 2.28 -15.49 10.50
C THR A 31 2.43 -16.63 9.52
N ASP A 32 3.64 -16.87 8.98
CA ASP A 32 3.93 -17.91 7.98
C ASP A 32 2.94 -17.90 6.80
N MET A 33 2.59 -16.70 6.32
CA MET A 33 1.65 -16.56 5.20
C MET A 33 2.20 -17.17 3.92
N SER A 34 1.30 -17.65 3.04
CA SER A 34 1.70 -18.24 1.77
C SER A 34 2.10 -17.18 0.73
N LEU A 35 2.80 -17.60 -0.33
CA LEU A 35 3.30 -16.72 -1.40
C LEU A 35 2.25 -15.72 -1.97
N PRO A 36 0.98 -16.11 -2.22
CA PRO A 36 -0.05 -15.17 -2.67
C PRO A 36 -0.23 -13.92 -1.80
N TYR A 37 -0.06 -14.04 -0.48
CA TYR A 37 -0.10 -12.88 0.43
C TYR A 37 0.99 -11.87 0.08
N PHE A 38 2.23 -12.35 -0.08
CA PHE A 38 3.37 -11.47 -0.35
C PHE A 38 3.23 -10.76 -1.70
N ILE A 39 2.72 -11.46 -2.72
CA ILE A 39 2.54 -10.87 -4.05
C ILE A 39 1.40 -9.85 -4.03
N ILE A 40 0.23 -10.24 -3.53
CA ILE A 40 -0.99 -9.43 -3.66
C ILE A 40 -1.03 -8.32 -2.61
N ALA A 41 -0.86 -8.65 -1.33
CA ALA A 41 -0.95 -7.65 -0.26
C ALA A 41 0.26 -6.71 -0.28
N ILE A 42 1.49 -7.24 -0.23
CA ILE A 42 2.70 -6.40 -0.12
C ILE A 42 3.02 -5.77 -1.48
N GLY A 43 3.10 -6.59 -2.54
CA GLY A 43 3.39 -6.09 -3.89
C GLY A 43 2.32 -5.11 -4.37
N GLY A 44 1.04 -5.45 -4.20
CA GLY A 44 -0.06 -4.56 -4.54
C GLY A 44 -0.07 -3.27 -3.72
N ALA A 45 0.15 -3.34 -2.40
CA ALA A 45 0.23 -2.14 -1.55
C ALA A 45 1.39 -1.24 -1.96
N ALA A 46 2.57 -1.80 -2.21
CA ALA A 46 3.75 -1.05 -2.63
C ALA A 46 3.52 -0.36 -3.99
N LEU A 47 2.96 -1.08 -4.97
CA LEU A 47 2.64 -0.52 -6.28
C LEU A 47 1.57 0.58 -6.19
N HIS A 48 0.52 0.38 -5.40
CA HIS A 48 -0.54 1.37 -5.21
C HIS A 48 -0.01 2.65 -4.54
N LEU A 49 0.80 2.50 -3.49
CA LEU A 49 1.44 3.63 -2.80
C LEU A 49 2.46 4.34 -3.70
N LEU A 50 3.23 3.60 -4.50
CA LEU A 50 4.15 4.18 -5.48
C LEU A 50 3.38 4.99 -6.53
N TRP A 51 2.28 4.45 -7.06
CA TRP A 51 1.41 5.17 -7.99
C TRP A 51 0.85 6.43 -7.34
N GLN A 52 0.37 6.37 -6.09
CA GLN A 52 -0.11 7.54 -5.35
C GLN A 52 0.99 8.60 -5.26
N MET A 53 2.20 8.23 -4.85
CA MET A 53 3.31 9.17 -4.68
C MET A 53 3.80 9.79 -6.00
N CYS A 54 3.87 9.00 -7.08
CA CYS A 54 4.31 9.47 -8.39
C CYS A 54 3.29 10.36 -9.08
N THR A 55 1.99 10.11 -8.90
CA THR A 55 0.92 10.83 -9.62
C THR A 55 0.24 11.91 -8.81
N TRP A 56 0.49 11.98 -7.50
CA TRP A 56 -0.10 13.00 -6.64
C TRP A 56 0.42 14.40 -6.98
N ASN A 57 -0.51 15.33 -7.16
CA ASN A 57 -0.27 16.76 -7.26
C ASN A 57 -0.71 17.48 -5.97
N PRO A 58 0.23 17.94 -5.11
CA PRO A 58 -0.08 18.61 -3.86
C PRO A 58 -0.64 20.03 -4.03
N GLU A 59 -0.52 20.63 -5.21
CA GLU A 59 -1.08 21.96 -5.52
C GLU A 59 -2.56 21.88 -5.92
N ASP A 60 -3.07 20.68 -6.19
CA ASP A 60 -4.46 20.43 -6.50
C ASP A 60 -5.17 19.77 -5.30
N ASP A 61 -6.03 20.54 -4.64
CA ASP A 61 -6.82 20.07 -3.50
C ASP A 61 -7.78 18.93 -3.91
N ALA A 62 -8.30 18.94 -5.13
CA ALA A 62 -9.18 17.89 -5.62
C ALA A 62 -8.40 16.58 -5.84
N ASP A 63 -7.19 16.65 -6.40
CA ASP A 63 -6.31 15.48 -6.52
C ASP A 63 -5.91 14.96 -5.14
N SER A 64 -5.59 15.83 -4.19
CA SER A 64 -5.26 15.43 -2.81
C SER A 64 -6.41 14.66 -2.13
N ILE A 65 -7.65 15.11 -2.31
CA ILE A 65 -8.84 14.39 -1.83
C ILE A 65 -9.02 13.07 -2.59
N ALA A 66 -8.78 13.04 -3.91
CA ALA A 66 -8.90 11.83 -4.71
C ALA A 66 -7.86 10.77 -4.30
N LYS A 67 -6.60 11.17 -4.07
CA LYS A 67 -5.55 10.30 -3.53
C LYS A 67 -5.89 9.78 -2.15
N TRP A 68 -6.43 10.62 -1.27
CA TRP A 68 -6.90 10.17 0.05
C TRP A 68 -8.03 9.13 -0.07
N LYS A 69 -9.03 9.36 -0.93
CA LYS A 69 -10.09 8.38 -1.19
C LYS A 69 -9.56 7.07 -1.75
N SER A 70 -8.51 7.11 -2.58
CA SER A 70 -7.88 5.91 -3.14
C SER A 70 -7.22 5.00 -2.09
N ASN A 71 -7.04 5.45 -0.84
CA ASN A 71 -6.63 4.57 0.25
C ASN A 71 -7.67 3.47 0.54
N GLY A 72 -8.94 3.64 0.14
CA GLY A 72 -9.92 2.55 0.18
C GLY A 72 -9.48 1.36 -0.68
N ASN A 73 -8.91 1.62 -1.87
CA ASN A 73 -8.38 0.59 -2.76
C ASN A 73 -7.21 -0.15 -2.13
N LEU A 74 -6.34 0.56 -1.41
CA LEU A 74 -5.24 -0.04 -0.65
C LEU A 74 -5.78 -1.07 0.37
N GLY A 75 -6.85 -0.73 1.08
CA GLY A 75 -7.51 -1.65 2.02
C GLY A 75 -8.05 -2.91 1.33
N TYR A 76 -8.69 -2.76 0.16
CA TYR A 76 -9.17 -3.89 -0.63
C TYR A 76 -8.02 -4.78 -1.13
N ILE A 77 -6.91 -4.19 -1.60
CA ILE A 77 -5.73 -4.94 -2.07
C ILE A 77 -5.15 -5.80 -0.93
N ILE A 78 -4.97 -5.21 0.25
CA ILE A 78 -4.41 -5.93 1.40
C ILE A 78 -5.35 -7.05 1.84
N THR A 79 -6.65 -6.76 1.93
CA THR A 79 -7.66 -7.75 2.31
C THR A 79 -7.70 -8.91 1.32
N ALA A 80 -7.65 -8.62 0.01
CA ALA A 80 -7.57 -9.64 -1.02
C ALA A 80 -6.32 -10.51 -0.85
N GLY A 81 -5.16 -9.90 -0.59
CA GLY A 81 -3.93 -10.67 -0.37
C GLY A 81 -3.95 -11.53 0.89
N VAL A 82 -4.60 -11.07 1.98
CA VAL A 82 -4.83 -11.90 3.18
C VAL A 82 -5.72 -13.10 2.83
N ILE A 83 -6.85 -12.86 2.17
CA ILE A 83 -7.78 -13.93 1.76
C ILE A 83 -7.06 -14.93 0.84
N SER A 84 -6.34 -14.46 -0.18
CA SER A 84 -5.57 -15.33 -1.07
C SER A 84 -4.48 -16.10 -0.33
N GLY A 85 -3.79 -15.46 0.62
CA GLY A 85 -2.76 -16.09 1.43
C GLY A 85 -3.29 -17.23 2.30
N VAL A 86 -4.51 -17.09 2.82
CA VAL A 86 -5.14 -18.09 3.69
C VAL A 86 -5.80 -19.21 2.88
N TYR A 87 -6.57 -18.86 1.85
CA TYR A 87 -7.48 -19.80 1.20
C TYR A 87 -6.96 -20.34 -0.15
N LEU A 88 -5.98 -19.67 -0.77
CA LEU A 88 -5.48 -20.02 -2.10
C LEU A 88 -3.95 -20.17 -2.10
N PRO A 89 -3.34 -20.96 -1.18
CA PRO A 89 -1.89 -20.99 -1.00
C PRO A 89 -1.10 -21.45 -2.23
N ASP A 90 -1.74 -22.15 -3.15
CA ASP A 90 -1.15 -22.69 -4.38
C ASP A 90 -1.49 -21.87 -5.63
N LEU A 91 -2.12 -20.70 -5.49
CA LEU A 91 -2.56 -19.85 -6.61
C LEU A 91 -1.44 -19.51 -7.62
N PHE A 92 -0.18 -19.49 -7.17
CA PHE A 92 0.99 -19.17 -7.99
C PHE A 92 2.00 -20.33 -8.09
N LYS A 93 1.65 -21.53 -7.62
CA LYS A 93 2.47 -22.73 -7.85
C LYS A 93 1.99 -23.39 -9.14
N LEU A 94 2.73 -23.17 -10.22
CA LEU A 94 2.57 -23.84 -11.52
C LEU A 94 3.02 -25.30 -11.45
#